data_AF-A0A3M2DSU3-F1
#
_entry.id   AF-A0A3M2DSU3-F1
#
_cell.length_a   1.000
_cell.length_b   1.000
_cell.length_c   1.000
_cell.angle_alpha   90.00
_cell.angle_beta   90.00
_cell.angle_gamma   90.00
#
_symmetry.space_group_name_H-M   'P 1'
#
loop_
_entity.id
_entity.type
_entity.pdbx_description
1 polymer ?
#
loop_
_entity_poly.entity_id
_entity_poly.type
_entity_poly.pdbx_seq_one_letter_code
_entity_poly.pdbx_strand_id
1 'polypeptide(L)'
;MYYSDYSAQHYQDMLFKVGGYDGPNGEDLITGYDYYLKESGGSLLFTGKVYGWVTADHDVAYYGGNDPNNNDQDKNVEPLIIEAVTKAVNQYNIDLTEYDQEDPYDLDADGNVEEPDGFIDHVMIYHSTIGEEAGGGPQGEDAIWSHRFFVNPTGRVSTMGVEIAQGKKLFGYTIQPIDAAVGVSVHEFGHDLGVPDEYDTNGNRGDSAGSPVGLWSLMAAGSWVGAIPGSQPSSFSPYARDYYQKRYGGNWVTKKTVSLSEIQHPGQSIDLTSWNDTSGNATNLLEVDLGNIDVPFFAPYAGNWQYYSGRGDNLSNTWTQTVSLPSATSLTLKMQAHWNIETDWDYVQVTVNGTPVAGNHTKATNPRHSTVTNYISGKSSDITGGSEPAWVELTFDLSQYSGQTVTLGVKYVTDQNTGGYGFVMDNLVVEADGSVAWSDDAETDGLATMKGFARIGDRSPGKKAYYWVQLRDHAGNDAGLKGRGYKQGVLVWYRNENVTDNKVSDHPGEVFLGVVDADQTPITSGSGYA
;
A
#
# COMPACT_ATOMS: atom_id res chain seq x y z
N MET A 1 20.12 5.93 -22.32
CA MET A 1 20.04 7.07 -23.29
C MET A 1 21.43 7.68 -23.46
N TYR A 2 22.02 7.78 -24.66
CA TYR A 2 23.45 8.16 -24.80
C TYR A 2 23.71 9.65 -25.09
N TYR A 3 24.51 10.31 -24.25
CA TYR A 3 25.07 11.64 -24.51
C TYR A 3 26.60 11.60 -24.52
N SER A 4 27.24 12.52 -25.25
CA SER A 4 28.70 12.63 -25.25
C SER A 4 29.27 13.19 -23.94
N ASP A 5 28.44 13.86 -23.14
CA ASP A 5 28.78 14.39 -21.82
C ASP A 5 27.53 14.41 -20.91
N TYR A 6 27.67 13.88 -19.70
CA TYR A 6 26.64 13.87 -18.66
C TYR A 6 27.00 14.86 -17.55
N SER A 7 26.95 16.15 -17.92
CA SER A 7 27.27 17.25 -17.01
C SER A 7 26.13 17.54 -16.03
N ALA A 8 26.41 18.29 -14.96
CA ALA A 8 25.35 18.82 -14.09
C ALA A 8 24.29 19.62 -14.87
N GLN A 9 24.71 20.33 -15.92
CA GLN A 9 23.80 21.09 -16.78
C GLN A 9 22.85 20.18 -17.57
N HIS A 10 23.34 19.01 -18.02
CA HIS A 10 22.49 18.03 -18.71
C HIS A 10 21.30 17.61 -17.83
N TYR A 11 21.55 17.20 -16.59
CA TYR A 11 20.47 16.81 -15.66
C TYR A 11 19.64 18.00 -15.21
N GLN A 12 20.25 19.18 -15.02
CA GLN A 12 19.52 20.41 -14.71
C GLN A 12 18.49 20.73 -15.79
N ASP A 13 18.89 20.59 -17.07
CA ASP A 13 18.00 20.84 -18.19
C ASP A 13 16.94 19.75 -18.32
N MET A 14 17.34 18.47 -18.23
CA MET A 14 16.41 17.34 -18.30
C MET A 14 15.31 17.41 -17.23
N LEU A 15 15.64 17.81 -16.01
CA LEU A 15 14.67 17.84 -14.91
C LEU A 15 13.88 19.15 -14.84
N PHE A 16 14.54 20.31 -15.00
CA PHE A 16 13.97 21.58 -14.55
C PHE A 16 13.83 22.65 -15.64
N LYS A 17 14.36 22.43 -16.86
CA LYS A 17 14.19 23.41 -17.93
C LYS A 17 12.73 23.46 -18.37
N VAL A 18 12.21 24.67 -18.54
CA VAL A 18 10.84 24.89 -19.02
C VAL A 18 10.82 24.84 -20.54
N GLY A 19 9.90 24.07 -21.11
CA GLY A 19 9.69 24.00 -22.56
C GLY A 19 10.64 23.08 -23.29
N GLY A 20 11.10 22.00 -22.65
CA GLY A 20 11.89 20.94 -23.28
C GLY A 20 13.42 21.04 -23.18
N TYR A 21 14.10 19.92 -23.41
CA TYR A 21 15.56 19.79 -23.41
C TYR A 21 16.07 19.02 -24.64
N ASP A 22 17.34 19.21 -24.96
CA ASP A 22 17.94 18.62 -26.15
C ASP A 22 18.18 17.11 -25.97
N GLY A 23 17.59 16.33 -26.87
CA GLY A 23 17.83 14.90 -27.05
C GLY A 23 19.22 14.60 -27.63
N PRO A 24 19.65 13.34 -27.58
CA PRO A 24 21.00 12.96 -28.00
C PRO A 24 21.27 13.15 -29.49
N ASN A 25 20.23 13.20 -30.34
CA ASN A 25 20.33 13.50 -31.76
C ASN A 25 19.69 14.86 -32.11
N GLY A 26 19.52 15.76 -31.14
CA GLY A 26 18.91 17.07 -31.32
C GLY A 26 17.37 17.05 -31.35
N GLU A 27 16.76 15.98 -30.83
CA GLU A 27 15.32 15.95 -30.56
C GLU A 27 14.94 16.98 -29.49
N ASP A 28 13.70 17.47 -29.49
CA ASP A 28 13.15 18.23 -28.38
C ASP A 28 12.38 17.27 -27.46
N LEU A 29 12.93 17.00 -26.28
CA LEU A 29 12.40 16.03 -25.33
C LEU A 29 11.72 16.75 -24.15
N ILE A 30 10.70 16.10 -23.57
CA ILE A 30 9.98 16.64 -22.41
C ILE A 30 10.87 16.63 -21.17
N THR A 31 10.83 17.68 -20.35
CA THR A 31 11.54 17.71 -19.07
C THR A 31 10.72 17.10 -17.94
N GLY A 32 11.36 16.78 -16.81
CA GLY A 32 10.66 16.34 -15.61
C GLY A 32 9.61 17.35 -15.15
N TYR A 33 9.98 18.64 -15.13
CA TYR A 33 9.08 19.75 -14.82
C TYR A 33 7.86 19.78 -15.75
N ASP A 34 8.08 19.77 -17.08
CA ASP A 34 6.97 19.83 -18.04
C ASP A 34 6.08 18.58 -17.99
N TYR A 35 6.66 17.41 -17.67
CA TYR A 35 5.91 16.17 -17.50
C TYR A 35 4.89 16.30 -16.36
N TYR A 36 5.35 16.69 -15.17
CA TYR A 36 4.49 16.85 -13.99
C TYR A 36 3.56 18.06 -14.08
N LEU A 37 3.98 19.13 -14.76
CA LEU A 37 3.10 20.27 -15.05
C LEU A 37 1.88 19.81 -15.86
N LYS A 38 2.07 18.92 -16.84
CA LYS A 38 0.98 18.34 -17.62
C LYS A 38 0.15 17.34 -16.81
N GLU A 39 0.80 16.44 -16.05
CA GLU A 39 0.08 15.45 -15.25
C GLU A 39 -0.81 16.09 -14.18
N SER A 40 -0.32 17.14 -13.53
CA SER A 40 -1.02 17.85 -12.46
C SER A 40 -2.03 18.89 -12.96
N GLY A 41 -2.21 19.06 -14.28
CA GLY A 41 -3.04 20.14 -14.80
C GLY A 41 -2.56 21.54 -14.37
N GLY A 42 -1.25 21.68 -14.18
CA GLY A 42 -0.58 22.91 -13.77
C GLY A 42 -0.60 23.19 -12.25
N SER A 43 -1.04 22.24 -11.41
CA SER A 43 -1.12 22.47 -9.96
C SER A 43 0.13 22.05 -9.18
N LEU A 44 0.99 21.20 -9.74
CA LEU A 44 2.30 20.88 -9.15
C LEU A 44 3.38 21.66 -9.89
N LEU A 45 4.10 22.48 -9.13
CA LEU A 45 5.26 23.23 -9.59
C LEU A 45 6.40 22.91 -8.64
N PHE A 46 7.56 22.57 -9.18
CA PHE A 46 8.76 22.32 -8.38
C PHE A 46 9.97 22.93 -9.07
N THR A 47 10.99 23.19 -8.27
CA THR A 47 12.30 23.65 -8.73
C THR A 47 13.38 22.84 -8.04
N GLY A 48 14.57 22.79 -8.63
CA GLY A 48 15.68 22.09 -8.02
C GLY A 48 17.00 22.49 -8.65
N LYS A 49 18.08 22.09 -7.98
CA LYS A 49 19.45 22.40 -8.38
C LYS A 49 20.28 21.13 -8.51
N VAL A 50 20.94 21.00 -9.65
CA VAL A 50 22.00 19.98 -9.84
C VAL A 50 23.35 20.64 -9.60
N TYR A 51 24.14 20.06 -8.69
CA TYR A 51 25.44 20.60 -8.29
C TYR A 51 26.62 19.99 -9.05
N GLY A 52 26.65 18.67 -9.22
CA GLY A 52 27.66 17.97 -10.01
C GLY A 52 28.17 16.68 -9.35
N TRP A 53 29.25 16.15 -9.92
CA TRP A 53 29.80 14.85 -9.53
C TRP A 53 30.67 14.92 -8.28
N VAL A 54 30.42 13.98 -7.37
CA VAL A 54 31.31 13.63 -6.26
C VAL A 54 31.83 12.20 -6.47
N THR A 55 33.06 11.94 -6.03
CA THR A 55 33.68 10.61 -6.15
C THR A 55 33.45 9.84 -4.86
N ALA A 56 32.87 8.64 -4.97
CA ALA A 56 32.69 7.72 -3.85
C ALA A 56 34.05 7.16 -3.36
N ASP A 57 34.13 6.73 -2.11
CA ASP A 57 35.37 6.23 -1.47
C ASP A 57 35.69 4.78 -1.85
N HIS A 58 34.69 4.03 -2.31
CA HIS A 58 34.83 2.64 -2.73
C HIS A 58 34.42 2.42 -4.20
N ASP A 59 34.80 1.25 -4.72
CA ASP A 59 34.43 0.82 -6.07
C ASP A 59 32.95 0.37 -6.12
N VAL A 60 32.37 0.37 -7.32
CA VAL A 60 30.95 0.06 -7.57
C VAL A 60 30.45 -1.22 -6.86
N ALA A 61 31.23 -2.30 -6.90
CA ALA A 61 30.87 -3.60 -6.32
C ALA A 61 30.72 -3.58 -4.80
N TYR A 62 31.33 -2.61 -4.11
CA TYR A 62 31.12 -2.42 -2.67
C TYR A 62 29.68 -1.95 -2.40
N TYR A 63 29.13 -1.09 -3.25
CA TYR A 63 27.81 -0.49 -3.08
C TYR A 63 26.71 -1.30 -3.75
N GLY A 64 26.85 -1.62 -5.04
CA GLY A 64 25.83 -2.28 -5.87
C GLY A 64 26.02 -3.78 -6.09
N GLY A 65 27.05 -4.40 -5.53
CA GLY A 65 27.19 -5.86 -5.68
C GLY A 65 26.04 -6.59 -4.99
N ASN A 66 25.39 -7.55 -5.66
CA ASN A 66 24.28 -8.32 -5.10
C ASN A 66 24.67 -9.13 -3.84
N ASP A 67 23.87 -9.06 -2.78
CA ASP A 67 24.03 -9.85 -1.54
C ASP A 67 23.17 -11.12 -1.57
N PRO A 68 23.78 -12.33 -1.68
CA PRO A 68 23.03 -13.58 -1.70
C PRO A 68 22.31 -13.89 -0.38
N ASN A 69 22.61 -13.17 0.71
CA ASN A 69 21.94 -13.31 1.99
C ASN A 69 20.77 -12.32 2.18
N ASN A 70 20.57 -11.41 1.23
CA ASN A 70 19.51 -10.40 1.27
C ASN A 70 18.69 -10.37 -0.03
N ASN A 71 18.21 -11.53 -0.48
CA ASN A 71 17.41 -11.68 -1.70
C ASN A 71 18.06 -11.06 -2.95
N ASP A 72 19.39 -11.14 -3.05
CA ASP A 72 20.17 -10.58 -4.16
C ASP A 72 19.99 -9.06 -4.33
N GLN A 73 19.63 -8.32 -3.27
CA GLN A 73 19.60 -6.86 -3.27
C GLN A 73 21.01 -6.24 -3.21
N ASP A 74 21.11 -4.98 -3.61
CA ASP A 74 22.33 -4.18 -3.51
C ASP A 74 22.88 -4.15 -2.06
N LYS A 75 24.19 -4.35 -1.90
CA LYS A 75 24.85 -4.48 -0.57
C LYS A 75 24.81 -3.23 0.30
N ASN A 76 25.19 -2.07 -0.24
CA ASN A 76 25.54 -0.89 0.57
C ASN A 76 25.12 0.44 -0.07
N VAL A 77 23.95 0.49 -0.71
CA VAL A 77 23.46 1.76 -1.31
C VAL A 77 23.21 2.81 -0.23
N GLU A 78 22.61 2.47 0.90
CA GLU A 78 22.38 3.45 1.99
C GLU A 78 23.68 4.19 2.43
N PRO A 79 24.80 3.50 2.72
CA PRO A 79 26.10 4.14 2.92
C PRO A 79 26.54 5.06 1.77
N LEU A 80 26.36 4.65 0.50
CA LEU A 80 26.68 5.48 -0.66
C LEU A 80 25.91 6.79 -0.66
N ILE A 81 24.61 6.73 -0.36
CA ILE A 81 23.72 7.89 -0.36
C ILE A 81 24.15 8.90 0.71
N ILE A 82 24.38 8.43 1.95
CA ILE A 82 24.89 9.27 3.04
C ILE A 82 26.22 9.92 2.63
N GLU A 83 27.14 9.14 2.09
CA GLU A 83 28.46 9.58 1.67
C GLU A 83 28.40 10.64 0.55
N ALA A 84 27.62 10.36 -0.50
CA ALA A 84 27.49 11.22 -1.67
C ALA A 84 26.87 12.57 -1.31
N VAL A 85 25.77 12.57 -0.54
CA VAL A 85 25.12 13.81 -0.08
C VAL A 85 26.06 14.60 0.84
N THR A 86 26.72 13.95 1.79
CA THR A 86 27.70 14.60 2.67
C THR A 86 28.84 15.25 1.88
N LYS A 87 29.40 14.54 0.89
CA LYS A 87 30.46 15.07 0.02
C LYS A 87 29.96 16.23 -0.82
N ALA A 88 28.76 16.13 -1.40
CA ALA A 88 28.18 17.18 -2.24
C ALA A 88 27.96 18.46 -1.44
N VAL A 89 27.38 18.35 -0.24
CA VAL A 89 27.14 19.49 0.66
C VAL A 89 28.43 20.22 0.97
N ASN A 90 29.50 19.49 1.30
CA ASN A 90 30.80 20.08 1.61
C ASN A 90 31.51 20.65 0.36
N GLN A 91 31.52 19.92 -0.75
CA GLN A 91 32.25 20.30 -1.97
C GLN A 91 31.63 21.52 -2.65
N TYR A 92 30.29 21.61 -2.66
CA TYR A 92 29.55 22.66 -3.35
C TYR A 92 29.00 23.73 -2.40
N ASN A 93 29.27 23.60 -1.10
CA ASN A 93 28.80 24.52 -0.06
C ASN A 93 27.27 24.72 -0.13
N ILE A 94 26.54 23.61 -0.17
CA ILE A 94 25.09 23.56 -0.29
C ILE A 94 24.46 24.05 1.02
N ASP A 95 23.55 25.02 0.92
CA ASP A 95 22.67 25.39 2.03
C ASP A 95 21.49 24.41 2.05
N LEU A 96 21.50 23.49 3.03
CA LEU A 96 20.45 22.48 3.14
C LEU A 96 19.14 23.07 3.66
N THR A 97 19.16 24.28 4.22
CA THR A 97 17.93 24.93 4.69
C THR A 97 17.03 25.38 3.55
N GLU A 98 17.54 25.48 2.32
CA GLU A 98 16.75 25.76 1.11
C GLU A 98 15.96 24.53 0.62
N TYR A 99 16.24 23.33 1.16
CA TYR A 99 15.68 22.05 0.73
C TYR A 99 14.95 21.32 1.86
N ASP A 100 14.49 22.05 2.87
CA ASP A 100 13.63 21.56 3.95
C ASP A 100 12.50 22.58 4.09
N GLN A 101 11.41 22.33 3.38
CA GLN A 101 10.25 23.23 3.24
C GLN A 101 8.93 22.51 3.53
N GLU A 102 8.91 21.17 3.54
CA GLU A 102 7.72 20.35 3.69
C GLU A 102 7.74 19.54 5.00
N ASP A 103 6.57 19.35 5.60
CA ASP A 103 6.33 18.43 6.73
C ASP A 103 5.28 17.41 6.31
N PRO A 104 5.64 16.42 5.47
CA PRO A 104 4.68 15.45 4.95
C PRO A 104 4.05 14.56 6.02
N TYR A 105 4.56 14.58 7.26
CA TYR A 105 4.13 13.76 8.38
C TYR A 105 3.45 14.55 9.51
N ASP A 106 3.36 15.89 9.41
CA ASP A 106 2.81 16.78 10.44
C ASP A 106 3.41 16.45 11.82
N LEU A 107 4.75 16.48 11.90
CA LEU A 107 5.52 15.96 13.04
C LEU A 107 5.23 16.69 14.35
N ASP A 108 4.80 17.95 14.29
CA ASP A 108 4.39 18.73 15.45
C ASP A 108 2.87 18.76 15.69
N ALA A 109 2.10 18.13 14.78
CA ALA A 109 0.65 17.95 14.84
C ALA A 109 -0.15 19.26 14.88
N ASP A 110 0.32 20.29 14.18
CA ASP A 110 -0.35 21.58 14.06
C ASP A 110 -1.28 21.66 12.81
N GLY A 111 -1.16 20.69 11.90
CA GLY A 111 -1.97 20.54 10.69
C GLY A 111 -1.44 21.29 9.46
N ASN A 112 -0.24 21.87 9.53
CA ASN A 112 0.43 22.54 8.42
C ASN A 112 1.58 21.67 7.88
N VAL A 113 1.39 21.12 6.68
CA VAL A 113 2.38 20.24 6.02
C VAL A 113 3.33 20.99 5.07
N GLU A 114 3.19 22.30 4.98
CA GLU A 114 3.96 23.20 4.11
C GLU A 114 4.93 24.04 4.95
N GLU A 115 5.66 23.37 5.85
CA GLU A 115 6.71 23.98 6.67
C GLU A 115 7.87 23.01 6.94
N PRO A 116 9.05 23.50 7.34
CA PRO A 116 10.22 22.66 7.55
C PRO A 116 10.08 21.68 8.72
N ASP A 117 10.41 20.40 8.50
CA ASP A 117 10.33 19.32 9.50
C ASP A 117 11.72 18.85 9.99
N GLY A 118 12.80 19.38 9.40
CA GLY A 118 14.17 19.02 9.69
C GLY A 118 14.76 17.96 8.75
N PHE A 119 14.00 17.48 7.77
CA PHE A 119 14.44 16.56 6.73
C PHE A 119 14.65 17.29 5.40
N ILE A 120 15.54 16.75 4.57
CA ILE A 120 15.70 17.24 3.19
C ILE A 120 14.52 16.70 2.37
N ASP A 121 13.73 17.58 1.75
CA ASP A 121 12.46 17.27 1.09
C ASP A 121 12.63 16.19 0.00
N HIS A 122 13.51 16.46 -0.97
CA HIS A 122 13.68 15.63 -2.17
C HIS A 122 15.16 15.49 -2.55
N VAL A 123 15.69 14.27 -2.51
CA VAL A 123 17.07 13.96 -2.87
C VAL A 123 17.13 12.98 -4.03
N MET A 124 17.65 13.45 -5.17
CA MET A 124 17.83 12.64 -6.37
C MET A 124 19.32 12.45 -6.68
N ILE A 125 19.75 11.19 -6.82
CA ILE A 125 21.14 10.83 -7.09
C ILE A 125 21.28 10.15 -8.45
N TYR A 126 22.29 10.54 -9.21
CA TYR A 126 22.70 9.85 -10.43
C TYR A 126 24.03 9.15 -10.20
N HIS A 127 24.12 7.84 -10.44
CA HIS A 127 25.36 7.07 -10.31
C HIS A 127 26.03 6.87 -11.67
N SER A 128 27.35 6.67 -11.70
CA SER A 128 28.15 6.70 -12.94
C SER A 128 28.07 5.43 -13.80
N THR A 129 27.18 4.49 -13.50
CA THR A 129 27.06 3.21 -14.22
C THR A 129 25.76 3.14 -14.98
N ILE A 130 25.67 2.19 -15.91
CA ILE A 130 24.37 1.74 -16.43
C ILE A 130 23.65 1.01 -15.29
N GLY A 131 22.34 1.18 -15.19
CA GLY A 131 21.53 0.55 -14.14
C GLY A 131 21.49 -0.97 -14.30
N GLU A 132 21.47 -1.70 -13.19
CA GLU A 132 21.41 -3.15 -13.21
C GLU A 132 20.14 -3.66 -13.93
N GLU A 133 19.04 -2.91 -13.85
CA GLU A 133 17.76 -3.18 -14.54
C GLU A 133 17.89 -3.17 -16.06
N ALA A 134 18.91 -2.50 -16.60
CA ALA A 134 19.26 -2.48 -18.01
C ALA A 134 20.45 -3.41 -18.35
N GLY A 135 20.85 -4.27 -17.42
CA GLY A 135 21.96 -5.22 -17.54
C GLY A 135 23.31 -4.70 -17.01
N GLY A 136 23.35 -3.54 -16.35
CA GLY A 136 24.51 -3.04 -15.62
C GLY A 136 25.73 -2.62 -16.46
N GLY A 137 25.65 -2.76 -17.79
CA GLY A 137 26.74 -2.41 -18.69
C GLY A 137 28.04 -3.18 -18.38
N PRO A 138 29.22 -2.53 -18.39
CA PRO A 138 30.48 -3.18 -18.04
C PRO A 138 30.56 -3.70 -16.59
N GLN A 139 29.68 -3.24 -15.71
CA GLN A 139 29.65 -3.58 -14.29
C GLN A 139 28.73 -4.79 -14.02
N GLY A 140 27.82 -5.11 -14.93
CA GLY A 140 26.89 -6.24 -14.78
C GLY A 140 26.13 -6.17 -13.45
N GLU A 141 26.12 -7.28 -12.72
CA GLU A 141 25.47 -7.44 -11.41
C GLU A 141 26.11 -6.64 -10.26
N ASP A 142 27.22 -5.93 -10.51
CA ASP A 142 27.79 -4.99 -9.53
C ASP A 142 27.24 -3.57 -9.67
N ALA A 143 26.46 -3.30 -10.73
CA ALA A 143 25.77 -2.03 -10.90
C ALA A 143 24.57 -1.92 -9.94
N ILE A 144 24.23 -0.70 -9.54
CA ILE A 144 23.05 -0.43 -8.70
C ILE A 144 21.79 -0.53 -9.57
N TRP A 145 20.73 -1.16 -9.04
CA TRP A 145 19.40 -1.10 -9.62
C TRP A 145 18.73 0.22 -9.23
N SER A 146 18.18 0.97 -10.19
CA SER A 146 17.39 2.19 -9.92
C SER A 146 16.26 1.98 -8.89
N HIS A 147 16.18 2.81 -7.85
CA HIS A 147 15.09 2.72 -6.89
C HIS A 147 14.93 3.99 -6.03
N ARG A 148 13.81 4.02 -5.32
CA ARG A 148 13.52 4.93 -4.22
C ARG A 148 13.53 4.19 -2.89
N PHE A 149 14.29 4.67 -1.92
CA PHE A 149 14.30 4.06 -0.58
C PHE A 149 14.57 5.10 0.51
N PHE A 150 14.78 4.62 1.74
CA PHE A 150 15.00 5.43 2.92
C PHE A 150 16.32 5.09 3.60
N VAL A 151 16.98 6.10 4.14
CA VAL A 151 18.12 5.97 5.05
C VAL A 151 17.62 5.81 6.48
N ASN A 152 18.08 4.80 7.21
CA ASN A 152 17.69 4.52 8.59
C ASN A 152 16.17 4.64 8.87
N PRO A 153 15.32 3.81 8.25
CA PRO A 153 13.86 3.89 8.39
C PRO A 153 13.31 3.26 9.67
N THR A 154 14.13 3.13 10.72
CA THR A 154 13.74 2.42 11.94
C THR A 154 13.30 3.38 13.05
N GLY A 155 12.26 3.00 13.79
CA GLY A 155 11.75 3.78 14.92
C GLY A 155 10.57 4.69 14.55
N ARG A 156 10.40 5.79 15.31
CA ARG A 156 9.39 6.82 15.01
C ARG A 156 9.94 7.73 13.91
N VAL A 157 9.07 8.34 13.10
CA VAL A 157 9.49 9.24 12.01
C VAL A 157 10.49 10.30 12.50
N SER A 158 10.24 10.92 13.66
CA SER A 158 11.16 11.91 14.26
C SER A 158 12.57 11.41 14.58
N THR A 159 12.77 10.09 14.66
CA THR A 159 14.06 9.44 14.91
C THR A 159 14.68 8.78 13.67
N MET A 160 13.95 8.76 12.55
CA MET A 160 14.45 8.22 11.28
C MET A 160 15.49 9.15 10.64
N GLY A 161 16.13 8.65 9.59
CA GLY A 161 17.12 9.38 8.81
C GLY A 161 18.47 9.52 9.52
N VAL A 162 19.37 10.28 8.87
CA VAL A 162 20.73 10.59 9.36
C VAL A 162 20.99 12.08 9.19
N GLU A 163 21.45 12.74 10.25
CA GLU A 163 21.86 14.15 10.18
C GLU A 163 23.10 14.29 9.28
N ILE A 164 23.01 15.18 8.28
CA ILE A 164 24.10 15.44 7.33
C ILE A 164 24.87 16.70 7.73
N ALA A 165 24.18 17.83 7.80
CA ALA A 165 24.74 19.13 8.15
C ALA A 165 23.61 20.10 8.50
N GLN A 166 23.95 21.21 9.18
CA GLN A 166 23.02 22.32 9.41
C GLN A 166 21.74 21.92 10.19
N GLY A 167 21.81 20.82 10.96
CA GLY A 167 20.66 20.25 11.67
C GLY A 167 19.63 19.58 10.75
N LYS A 168 19.97 19.32 9.49
CA LYS A 168 19.10 18.70 8.48
C LYS A 168 19.43 17.23 8.30
N LYS A 169 18.39 16.40 8.18
CA LYS A 169 18.47 14.96 8.05
C LYS A 169 18.19 14.51 6.63
N LEU A 170 18.99 13.56 6.16
CA LEU A 170 18.70 12.78 4.97
C LEU A 170 17.82 11.59 5.36
N PHE A 171 16.70 11.42 4.66
CA PHE A 171 15.78 10.31 4.88
C PHE A 171 15.39 9.63 3.56
N GLY A 172 14.49 10.23 2.79
CA GLY A 172 14.13 9.73 1.45
C GLY A 172 15.21 10.02 0.43
N TYR A 173 15.40 9.10 -0.53
CA TYR A 173 16.23 9.33 -1.71
C TYR A 173 15.72 8.53 -2.90
N THR A 174 16.06 9.03 -4.10
CA THR A 174 16.05 8.26 -5.33
C THR A 174 17.47 8.10 -5.89
N ILE A 175 17.74 6.97 -6.52
CA ILE A 175 19.00 6.70 -7.22
C ILE A 175 18.72 6.10 -8.59
N GLN A 176 19.35 6.66 -9.62
CA GLN A 176 19.18 6.24 -11.01
C GLN A 176 20.51 6.32 -11.79
N PRO A 177 20.68 5.60 -12.92
CA PRO A 177 21.93 5.48 -13.62
C PRO A 177 22.31 6.73 -14.41
N ILE A 178 23.57 6.77 -14.83
CA ILE A 178 24.15 7.89 -15.59
C ILE A 178 23.34 8.18 -16.85
N ASP A 179 22.80 7.14 -17.47
CA ASP A 179 22.10 7.20 -18.74
C ASP A 179 20.56 7.18 -18.59
N ALA A 180 20.06 7.41 -17.37
CA ALA A 180 18.64 7.55 -17.07
C ALA A 180 18.02 8.61 -17.97
N ALA A 181 17.02 8.20 -18.74
CA ALA A 181 16.19 9.14 -19.48
C ALA A 181 15.22 9.86 -18.53
N VAL A 182 14.53 10.88 -19.04
CA VAL A 182 13.49 11.59 -18.28
C VAL A 182 12.46 10.61 -17.70
N GLY A 183 12.09 9.55 -18.42
CA GLY A 183 11.10 8.56 -17.98
C GLY A 183 11.45 7.83 -16.68
N VAL A 184 12.70 7.38 -16.51
CA VAL A 184 13.15 6.78 -15.23
C VAL A 184 13.19 7.85 -14.14
N SER A 185 13.69 9.05 -14.47
CA SER A 185 13.81 10.13 -13.49
C SER A 185 12.44 10.58 -12.94
N VAL A 186 11.41 10.67 -13.77
CA VAL A 186 10.05 11.00 -13.33
C VAL A 186 9.32 9.82 -12.69
N HIS A 187 9.71 8.58 -13.00
CA HIS A 187 9.20 7.40 -12.31
C HIS A 187 9.66 7.39 -10.85
N GLU A 188 10.95 7.57 -10.61
CA GLU A 188 11.51 7.61 -9.25
C GLU A 188 10.97 8.80 -8.44
N PHE A 189 10.82 9.97 -9.08
CA PHE A 189 10.17 11.10 -8.41
C PHE A 189 8.69 10.81 -8.10
N GLY A 190 8.02 9.92 -8.85
CA GLY A 190 6.68 9.46 -8.52
C GLY A 190 6.64 8.73 -7.19
N HIS A 191 7.60 7.85 -6.93
CA HIS A 191 7.73 7.19 -5.64
C HIS A 191 8.04 8.16 -4.49
N ASP A 192 8.84 9.19 -4.77
CA ASP A 192 9.14 10.23 -3.80
C ASP A 192 7.86 10.97 -3.37
N LEU A 193 6.95 11.21 -4.31
CA LEU A 193 5.62 11.77 -4.06
C LEU A 193 4.61 10.74 -3.48
N GLY A 194 4.98 9.47 -3.34
CA GLY A 194 4.28 8.49 -2.50
C GLY A 194 3.48 7.38 -3.19
N VAL A 195 3.56 7.22 -4.52
CA VAL A 195 2.88 6.11 -5.22
C VAL A 195 3.80 4.87 -5.36
N PRO A 196 3.26 3.64 -5.33
CA PRO A 196 4.06 2.42 -5.42
C PRO A 196 4.35 2.04 -6.87
N ASP A 197 5.20 1.03 -7.05
CA ASP A 197 5.34 0.31 -8.31
C ASP A 197 4.03 -0.39 -8.68
N GLU A 198 3.71 -0.37 -9.97
CA GLU A 198 2.52 -1.00 -10.53
C GLU A 198 2.85 -2.22 -11.41
N TYR A 199 4.14 -2.53 -11.61
CA TYR A 199 4.60 -3.76 -12.24
C TYR A 199 4.77 -4.91 -11.23
N ASP A 200 5.02 -6.12 -11.74
CA ASP A 200 5.35 -7.27 -10.90
C ASP A 200 6.81 -7.16 -10.42
N THR A 201 7.00 -6.80 -9.15
CA THR A 201 8.32 -6.62 -8.53
C THR A 201 9.00 -7.93 -8.12
N ASN A 202 8.31 -9.08 -8.23
CA ASN A 202 8.86 -10.41 -7.95
C ASN A 202 9.21 -11.19 -9.23
N GLY A 203 8.79 -10.70 -10.40
CA GLY A 203 9.05 -11.35 -11.68
C GLY A 203 10.54 -11.51 -11.95
N ASN A 204 11.06 -12.74 -11.87
CA ASN A 204 12.38 -13.10 -12.40
C ASN A 204 12.53 -12.50 -13.81
N ARG A 205 13.66 -11.81 -14.05
CA ARG A 205 14.01 -10.92 -15.19
C ARG A 205 13.91 -11.54 -16.61
N GLY A 206 12.90 -12.36 -16.93
CA GLY A 206 12.74 -12.99 -18.24
C GLY A 206 11.53 -13.90 -18.47
N ASP A 207 10.80 -14.36 -17.43
CA ASP A 207 9.80 -15.45 -17.58
C ASP A 207 8.37 -15.13 -17.11
N SER A 208 8.09 -13.97 -16.50
CA SER A 208 6.72 -13.58 -16.15
C SER A 208 6.13 -12.63 -17.20
N ALA A 209 4.84 -12.83 -17.54
CA ALA A 209 4.11 -11.98 -18.50
C ALA A 209 3.90 -10.52 -18.02
N GLY A 210 4.42 -10.17 -16.83
CA GLY A 210 4.24 -8.88 -16.17
C GLY A 210 2.84 -8.69 -15.59
N SER A 211 2.67 -7.66 -14.75
CA SER A 211 1.34 -7.23 -14.31
C SER A 211 0.55 -6.65 -15.50
N PRO A 212 -0.79 -6.71 -15.50
CA PRO A 212 -1.62 -6.20 -16.59
C PRO A 212 -1.74 -4.66 -16.56
N VAL A 213 -0.63 -3.95 -16.37
CA VAL A 213 -0.54 -2.48 -16.48
C VAL A 213 0.26 -2.09 -17.73
N GLY A 214 1.40 -2.75 -17.96
CA GLY A 214 2.23 -2.55 -19.14
C GLY A 214 2.68 -1.10 -19.32
N LEU A 215 2.64 -0.60 -20.56
CA LEU A 215 3.04 0.77 -20.89
C LEU A 215 1.95 1.81 -20.57
N TRP A 216 0.82 1.45 -19.97
CA TRP A 216 -0.27 2.40 -19.71
C TRP A 216 0.00 3.38 -18.57
N SER A 217 0.94 3.06 -17.69
CA SER A 217 1.26 3.85 -16.51
C SER A 217 2.76 4.10 -16.41
N LEU A 218 3.12 5.34 -16.07
CA LEU A 218 4.48 5.69 -15.69
C LEU A 218 5.03 4.78 -14.58
N MET A 219 4.21 4.42 -13.58
CA MET A 219 4.61 3.58 -12.44
C MET A 219 4.73 2.09 -12.79
N ALA A 220 4.56 1.75 -14.07
CA ALA A 220 4.85 0.45 -14.63
C ALA A 220 5.92 0.59 -15.73
N ALA A 221 5.75 -0.07 -16.87
CA ALA A 221 6.70 0.04 -17.98
C ALA A 221 6.57 1.34 -18.80
N GLY A 222 5.62 2.21 -18.45
CA GLY A 222 5.40 3.50 -19.10
C GLY A 222 6.61 4.44 -19.05
N SER A 223 7.48 4.29 -18.06
CA SER A 223 8.77 4.98 -17.93
C SER A 223 9.73 4.71 -19.08
N TRP A 224 9.53 3.63 -19.84
CA TRP A 224 10.40 3.22 -20.97
C TRP A 224 9.81 3.55 -22.35
N VAL A 225 8.72 4.30 -22.43
CA VAL A 225 8.08 4.68 -23.70
C VAL A 225 8.93 5.71 -24.45
N GLY A 226 8.93 5.62 -25.79
CA GLY A 226 9.70 6.48 -26.70
C GLY A 226 10.40 5.70 -27.80
N ALA A 227 10.72 6.38 -28.91
CA ALA A 227 11.56 5.82 -29.97
C ALA A 227 12.99 5.55 -29.45
N ILE A 228 13.48 6.43 -28.59
CA ILE A 228 14.57 6.14 -27.67
C ILE A 228 13.91 5.76 -26.34
N PRO A 229 14.23 4.60 -25.75
CA PRO A 229 13.58 4.16 -24.51
C PRO A 229 13.64 5.23 -23.42
N GLY A 230 12.46 5.53 -22.85
CA GLY A 230 12.26 6.52 -21.78
C GLY A 230 12.30 7.99 -22.20
N SER A 231 12.35 8.28 -23.51
CA SER A 231 12.34 9.66 -24.02
C SER A 231 10.94 10.29 -24.08
N GLN A 232 9.88 9.48 -24.02
CA GLN A 232 8.48 9.90 -24.12
C GLN A 232 7.63 9.08 -23.13
N PRO A 233 7.86 9.20 -21.81
CA PRO A 233 7.13 8.42 -20.82
C PRO A 233 5.62 8.65 -20.92
N SER A 234 4.84 7.58 -20.77
CA SER A 234 3.37 7.66 -20.74
C SER A 234 2.88 8.32 -19.45
N SER A 235 1.60 8.69 -19.41
CA SER A 235 0.98 9.26 -18.20
C SER A 235 0.88 8.32 -17.02
N PHE A 236 0.55 8.88 -15.85
CA PHE A 236 0.20 8.12 -14.65
C PHE A 236 -1.08 7.31 -14.81
N SER A 237 -1.16 6.20 -14.08
CA SER A 237 -2.40 5.44 -13.87
C SER A 237 -3.50 6.29 -13.20
N PRO A 238 -4.78 5.86 -13.23
CA PRO A 238 -5.81 6.48 -12.42
C PRO A 238 -5.52 6.40 -10.91
N TYR A 239 -4.81 5.36 -10.45
CA TYR A 239 -4.43 5.25 -9.04
C TYR A 239 -3.51 6.39 -8.62
N ALA A 240 -2.40 6.58 -9.34
CA ALA A 240 -1.42 7.59 -8.98
C ALA A 240 -2.04 9.00 -9.04
N ARG A 241 -2.86 9.29 -10.05
CA ARG A 241 -3.55 10.59 -10.16
C ARG A 241 -4.57 10.82 -9.04
N ASP A 242 -5.37 9.80 -8.68
CA ASP A 242 -6.33 9.89 -7.57
C ASP A 242 -5.61 10.02 -6.22
N TYR A 243 -4.49 9.32 -6.04
CA TYR A 243 -3.62 9.46 -4.87
C TYR A 243 -3.08 10.89 -4.75
N TYR A 244 -2.47 11.43 -5.81
CA TYR A 244 -1.96 12.80 -5.79
C TYR A 244 -3.05 13.85 -5.61
N GLN A 245 -4.23 13.67 -6.22
CA GLN A 245 -5.38 14.55 -6.01
C GLN A 245 -5.83 14.59 -4.55
N LYS A 246 -5.81 13.44 -3.86
CA LYS A 246 -6.17 13.34 -2.43
C LYS A 246 -5.10 13.91 -1.52
N ARG A 247 -3.82 13.66 -1.84
CA ARG A 247 -2.66 14.07 -1.03
C ARG A 247 -2.35 15.55 -1.18
N TYR A 248 -2.24 16.02 -2.43
CA TYR A 248 -1.74 17.36 -2.78
C TYR A 248 -2.83 18.33 -3.24
N GLY A 249 -4.08 17.87 -3.41
CA GLY A 249 -5.15 18.70 -3.97
C GLY A 249 -4.88 19.02 -5.44
N GLY A 250 -5.18 20.25 -5.87
CA GLY A 250 -4.89 20.68 -7.24
C GLY A 250 -5.78 20.04 -8.32
N ASN A 251 -5.22 19.81 -9.51
CA ASN A 251 -5.94 19.41 -10.72
C ASN A 251 -5.39 18.11 -11.35
N TRP A 252 -5.01 17.12 -10.55
CA TRP A 252 -4.54 15.83 -11.06
C TRP A 252 -5.66 15.02 -11.68
N VAL A 253 -6.88 15.08 -11.15
CA VAL A 253 -8.02 14.35 -11.73
C VAL A 253 -9.34 14.98 -11.34
N THR A 254 -10.29 15.00 -12.28
CA THR A 254 -11.69 15.33 -12.00
C THR A 254 -12.49 14.04 -11.99
N LYS A 255 -12.59 13.44 -10.80
CA LYS A 255 -13.22 12.13 -10.60
C LYS A 255 -14.72 12.24 -10.34
N LYS A 256 -15.50 11.39 -11.00
CA LYS A 256 -16.92 11.14 -10.70
C LYS A 256 -17.09 9.70 -10.21
N THR A 257 -17.73 9.50 -9.06
CA THR A 257 -18.03 8.17 -8.53
C THR A 257 -19.51 7.83 -8.72
N VAL A 258 -19.79 6.59 -9.11
CA VAL A 258 -21.13 6.00 -9.18
C VAL A 258 -21.09 4.64 -8.51
N SER A 259 -22.03 4.36 -7.60
CA SER A 259 -22.14 3.02 -7.02
C SER A 259 -22.83 2.06 -8.00
N LEU A 260 -22.30 0.84 -8.15
CA LEU A 260 -22.90 -0.19 -8.99
C LEU A 260 -24.37 -0.46 -8.61
N SER A 261 -24.70 -0.40 -7.31
CA SER A 261 -26.09 -0.60 -6.85
C SER A 261 -27.07 0.49 -7.28
N GLU A 262 -26.56 1.67 -7.68
CA GLU A 262 -27.37 2.80 -8.16
C GLU A 262 -27.57 2.78 -9.68
N ILE A 263 -26.84 1.92 -10.40
CA ILE A 263 -26.98 1.74 -11.85
C ILE A 263 -28.17 0.83 -12.12
N GLN A 264 -29.33 1.44 -12.37
CA GLN A 264 -30.55 0.73 -12.75
C GLN A 264 -30.67 0.57 -14.26
N HIS A 265 -31.40 -0.45 -14.71
CA HIS A 265 -31.73 -0.62 -16.13
C HIS A 265 -32.50 0.62 -16.68
N PRO A 266 -32.16 1.15 -17.87
CA PRO A 266 -31.29 0.58 -18.91
C PRO A 266 -29.78 0.91 -18.79
N GLY A 267 -29.35 1.54 -17.69
CA GLY A 267 -27.98 1.99 -17.47
C GLY A 267 -27.91 3.52 -17.31
N GLN A 268 -26.68 4.03 -17.25
CA GLN A 268 -26.40 5.46 -17.16
C GLN A 268 -25.49 5.90 -18.33
N SER A 269 -25.68 7.13 -18.80
CA SER A 269 -24.78 7.76 -19.77
C SER A 269 -23.94 8.80 -19.04
N ILE A 270 -22.62 8.72 -19.21
CA ILE A 270 -21.66 9.62 -18.57
C ILE A 270 -20.68 10.07 -19.65
N ASP A 271 -20.56 11.38 -19.82
CA ASP A 271 -19.56 11.97 -20.71
C ASP A 271 -18.19 11.95 -20.02
N LEU A 272 -17.19 11.49 -20.75
CA LEU A 272 -15.79 11.45 -20.31
C LEU A 272 -14.93 12.29 -21.27
N THR A 273 -14.10 13.16 -20.70
CA THR A 273 -13.04 13.86 -21.44
C THR A 273 -11.74 13.06 -21.39
N SER A 274 -10.77 13.47 -22.21
CA SER A 274 -9.44 12.84 -22.22
C SER A 274 -8.76 12.99 -20.86
N TRP A 275 -7.90 12.03 -20.52
CA TRP A 275 -7.19 11.94 -19.23
C TRP A 275 -6.50 13.24 -18.80
N ASN A 276 -6.03 14.05 -19.75
CA ASN A 276 -5.30 15.30 -19.52
C ASN A 276 -6.19 16.54 -19.44
N ASP A 277 -7.49 16.43 -19.73
CA ASP A 277 -8.42 17.54 -19.66
C ASP A 277 -8.99 17.66 -18.26
N THR A 278 -8.39 18.55 -17.48
CA THR A 278 -8.83 18.90 -16.13
C THR A 278 -9.55 20.25 -16.11
N SER A 279 -9.92 20.77 -17.29
CA SER A 279 -10.62 22.05 -17.42
C SER A 279 -12.10 21.92 -17.08
N GLY A 280 -12.63 22.92 -16.37
CA GLY A 280 -14.07 23.17 -16.25
C GLY A 280 -14.94 21.98 -15.84
N ASN A 281 -14.72 21.40 -14.64
CA ASN A 281 -15.52 20.33 -14.04
C ASN A 281 -15.77 19.09 -14.94
N ALA A 282 -15.05 18.95 -16.06
CA ALA A 282 -15.22 17.84 -16.98
C ALA A 282 -14.70 16.56 -16.33
N THR A 283 -15.48 15.47 -16.36
CA THR A 283 -15.07 14.20 -15.77
C THR A 283 -14.04 13.52 -16.68
N ASN A 284 -12.80 13.35 -16.20
CA ASN A 284 -11.75 12.61 -16.91
C ASN A 284 -11.44 11.25 -16.25
N LEU A 285 -12.07 10.95 -15.11
CA LEU A 285 -12.03 9.65 -14.44
C LEU A 285 -13.41 9.31 -13.89
N LEU A 286 -13.98 8.18 -14.33
CA LEU A 286 -15.18 7.61 -13.74
C LEU A 286 -14.80 6.45 -12.84
N GLU A 287 -15.23 6.48 -11.59
CA GLU A 287 -15.15 5.37 -10.64
C GLU A 287 -16.51 4.67 -10.54
N VAL A 288 -16.51 3.36 -10.77
CA VAL A 288 -17.68 2.51 -10.54
C VAL A 288 -17.40 1.70 -9.28
N ASP A 289 -17.99 2.11 -8.16
CA ASP A 289 -17.82 1.49 -6.84
C ASP A 289 -18.58 0.15 -6.79
N LEU A 290 -17.87 -0.96 -6.61
CA LEU A 290 -18.45 -2.29 -6.48
C LEU A 290 -18.84 -2.61 -5.03
N GLY A 291 -18.46 -1.75 -4.08
CA GLY A 291 -18.52 -2.03 -2.65
C GLY A 291 -17.35 -2.88 -2.16
N ASN A 292 -17.50 -3.42 -0.96
CA ASN A 292 -16.50 -4.27 -0.36
C ASN A 292 -16.57 -5.68 -0.95
N ILE A 293 -15.40 -6.24 -1.29
CA ILE A 293 -15.28 -7.63 -1.73
C ILE A 293 -14.77 -8.45 -0.56
N ASP A 294 -15.61 -9.34 -0.04
CA ASP A 294 -15.24 -10.26 1.03
C ASP A 294 -14.08 -11.16 0.59
N VAL A 295 -13.19 -11.47 1.53
CA VAL A 295 -12.02 -12.33 1.30
C VAL A 295 -12.22 -13.71 1.91
N PRO A 296 -11.64 -14.78 1.33
CA PRO A 296 -11.69 -16.11 1.94
C PRO A 296 -11.22 -16.09 3.39
N PHE A 297 -11.89 -16.86 4.23
CA PHE A 297 -11.63 -16.95 5.66
C PHE A 297 -11.85 -18.39 6.17
N PHE A 298 -11.81 -18.59 7.48
CA PHE A 298 -12.04 -19.89 8.09
C PHE A 298 -13.52 -20.25 8.10
N ALA A 299 -13.84 -21.52 7.87
CA ALA A 299 -15.21 -22.01 7.97
C ALA A 299 -15.72 -22.00 9.44
N PRO A 300 -17.04 -21.80 9.65
CA PRO A 300 -17.67 -21.95 10.97
C PRO A 300 -17.41 -23.31 11.63
N TYR A 301 -17.47 -23.37 12.96
CA TYR A 301 -17.29 -24.63 13.70
C TYR A 301 -18.44 -25.60 13.38
N ALA A 302 -19.66 -25.08 13.30
CA ALA A 302 -20.83 -25.78 12.80
C ALA A 302 -21.72 -24.83 12.00
N GLY A 303 -22.62 -25.38 11.18
CA GLY A 303 -23.56 -24.55 10.42
C GLY A 303 -22.89 -23.76 9.29
N ASN A 304 -23.43 -22.57 9.01
CA ASN A 304 -22.99 -21.67 7.94
C ASN A 304 -22.54 -20.30 8.45
N TRP A 305 -22.73 -20.00 9.74
CA TRP A 305 -22.46 -18.67 10.31
C TRP A 305 -21.66 -18.75 11.60
N GLN A 306 -20.87 -17.71 11.85
CA GLN A 306 -20.07 -17.53 13.07
C GLN A 306 -19.95 -16.04 13.39
N TYR A 307 -19.60 -15.70 14.63
CA TYR A 307 -19.33 -14.33 15.03
C TYR A 307 -17.84 -14.02 14.96
N TYR A 308 -17.51 -12.92 14.28
CA TYR A 308 -16.14 -12.49 14.05
C TYR A 308 -15.90 -11.09 14.59
N SER A 309 -14.79 -10.89 15.30
CA SER A 309 -14.43 -9.63 15.93
C SER A 309 -14.01 -8.53 14.96
N GLY A 310 -13.69 -8.87 13.71
CA GLY A 310 -12.94 -7.99 12.81
C GLY A 310 -11.44 -8.01 13.10
N ARG A 311 -10.68 -7.37 12.19
CA ARG A 311 -9.22 -7.17 12.28
C ARG A 311 -8.88 -5.71 11.99
N GLY A 312 -7.78 -5.21 12.57
CA GLY A 312 -7.28 -3.86 12.38
C GLY A 312 -6.73 -3.25 13.67
N ASP A 313 -6.21 -2.04 13.54
CA ASP A 313 -5.57 -1.31 14.63
C ASP A 313 -6.56 -0.40 15.37
N ASN A 314 -6.29 -0.12 16.64
CA ASN A 314 -7.05 0.76 17.53
C ASN A 314 -8.54 0.39 17.65
N LEU A 315 -8.86 -0.90 17.62
CA LEU A 315 -10.23 -1.40 17.70
C LEU A 315 -10.74 -1.43 19.15
N SER A 316 -12.07 -1.30 19.27
CA SER A 316 -12.81 -1.50 20.52
C SER A 316 -14.17 -2.07 20.18
N ASN A 317 -14.16 -3.32 19.74
CA ASN A 317 -15.31 -4.02 19.17
C ASN A 317 -16.02 -4.82 20.25
N THR A 318 -17.35 -4.87 20.18
CA THR A 318 -18.17 -5.58 21.16
C THR A 318 -19.27 -6.38 20.51
N TRP A 319 -19.50 -7.58 21.01
CA TRP A 319 -20.70 -8.39 20.81
C TRP A 319 -21.44 -8.47 22.15
N THR A 320 -22.76 -8.29 22.17
CA THR A 320 -23.55 -8.38 23.40
C THR A 320 -24.93 -8.98 23.16
N GLN A 321 -25.46 -9.69 24.16
CA GLN A 321 -26.80 -10.26 24.12
C GLN A 321 -27.39 -10.39 25.51
N THR A 322 -28.66 -10.03 25.65
CA THR A 322 -29.39 -10.14 26.93
C THR A 322 -29.98 -11.53 27.06
N VAL A 323 -29.65 -12.22 28.16
CA VAL A 323 -30.05 -13.60 28.43
C VAL A 323 -30.68 -13.68 29.83
N SER A 324 -31.83 -14.34 29.93
CA SER A 324 -32.45 -14.67 31.21
C SER A 324 -31.95 -16.03 31.69
N LEU A 325 -31.17 -16.04 32.76
CA LEU A 325 -30.58 -17.26 33.32
C LEU A 325 -31.58 -17.93 34.28
N PRO A 326 -31.74 -19.26 34.22
CA PRO A 326 -32.56 -19.98 35.19
C PRO A 326 -31.91 -19.97 36.57
N SER A 327 -32.71 -20.23 37.60
CA SER A 327 -32.18 -20.55 38.92
C SER A 327 -31.60 -21.97 38.89
N ALA A 328 -30.28 -22.08 38.99
CA ALA A 328 -29.53 -23.33 39.00
C ALA A 328 -28.37 -23.28 39.99
N THR A 329 -27.86 -24.46 40.37
CA THR A 329 -26.69 -24.57 41.26
C THR A 329 -25.39 -24.31 40.52
N SER A 330 -25.34 -24.76 39.28
CA SER A 330 -24.23 -24.56 38.34
C SER A 330 -24.74 -23.90 37.07
N LEU A 331 -24.09 -22.82 36.66
CA LEU A 331 -24.29 -22.18 35.36
C LEU A 331 -22.95 -22.00 34.68
N THR A 332 -22.83 -22.47 33.44
CA THR A 332 -21.58 -22.36 32.68
C THR A 332 -21.87 -21.90 31.27
N LEU A 333 -21.23 -20.81 30.86
CA LEU A 333 -21.17 -20.40 29.45
C LEU A 333 -20.04 -21.18 28.78
N LYS A 334 -20.35 -21.82 27.66
CA LYS A 334 -19.42 -22.48 26.75
C LYS A 334 -19.50 -21.81 25.38
N MET A 335 -18.39 -21.80 24.66
CA MET A 335 -18.34 -21.43 23.24
C MET A 335 -17.15 -22.11 22.57
N GLN A 336 -17.25 -22.35 21.28
CA GLN A 336 -16.10 -22.68 20.45
C GLN A 336 -15.48 -21.39 19.96
N ALA A 337 -14.16 -21.24 20.06
CA ALA A 337 -13.48 -20.06 19.59
C ALA A 337 -12.12 -20.38 18.99
N HIS A 338 -11.68 -19.59 18.01
CA HIS A 338 -10.29 -19.57 17.57
C HIS A 338 -9.84 -18.12 17.36
N TRP A 339 -8.56 -17.87 17.54
CA TRP A 339 -7.99 -16.53 17.47
C TRP A 339 -6.50 -16.52 17.16
N ASN A 340 -6.06 -15.41 16.58
CA ASN A 340 -4.67 -15.05 16.39
C ASN A 340 -4.59 -13.52 16.50
N ILE A 341 -4.07 -13.05 17.64
CA ILE A 341 -4.01 -11.64 18.03
C ILE A 341 -2.67 -11.35 18.70
N GLU A 342 -2.23 -10.09 18.71
CA GLU A 342 -0.93 -9.74 19.29
C GLU A 342 -0.87 -10.11 20.78
N THR A 343 0.23 -10.71 21.21
CA THR A 343 0.36 -11.19 22.58
C THR A 343 0.46 -10.05 23.59
N ASP A 344 -0.49 -10.02 24.51
CA ASP A 344 -0.67 -9.11 25.66
C ASP A 344 -0.96 -7.63 25.32
N TRP A 345 -0.88 -7.23 24.05
CA TRP A 345 -1.31 -5.92 23.56
C TRP A 345 -2.75 -5.96 23.07
N ASP A 346 -3.05 -6.86 22.14
CA ASP A 346 -4.42 -7.20 21.75
C ASP A 346 -5.05 -8.15 22.76
N TYR A 347 -6.34 -7.97 23.04
CA TYR A 347 -7.03 -8.84 23.97
C TYR A 347 -8.53 -8.98 23.74
N VAL A 348 -9.04 -10.11 24.20
CA VAL A 348 -10.47 -10.43 24.28
C VAL A 348 -10.89 -10.58 25.73
N GLN A 349 -12.04 -10.01 26.09
CA GLN A 349 -12.67 -10.21 27.40
C GLN A 349 -14.10 -10.72 27.21
N VAL A 350 -14.43 -11.83 27.86
CA VAL A 350 -15.82 -12.25 28.05
C VAL A 350 -16.36 -11.54 29.30
N THR A 351 -17.55 -10.96 29.18
CA THR A 351 -18.13 -10.06 30.17
C THR A 351 -19.55 -10.46 30.51
N VAL A 352 -19.94 -10.18 31.76
CA VAL A 352 -21.33 -10.24 32.22
C VAL A 352 -21.68 -8.88 32.80
N ASN A 353 -22.72 -8.25 32.27
CA ASN A 353 -23.11 -6.86 32.59
C ASN A 353 -21.91 -5.88 32.46
N GLY A 354 -21.07 -6.09 31.44
CA GLY A 354 -19.88 -5.29 31.17
C GLY A 354 -18.66 -5.56 32.06
N THR A 355 -18.77 -6.49 33.03
CA THR A 355 -17.65 -6.86 33.91
C THR A 355 -16.95 -8.11 33.38
N PRO A 356 -15.61 -8.12 33.17
CA PRO A 356 -14.86 -9.29 32.73
C PRO A 356 -14.94 -10.46 33.70
N VAL A 357 -15.22 -11.66 33.18
CA VAL A 357 -15.31 -12.91 33.96
C VAL A 357 -14.15 -13.84 33.65
N ALA A 358 -13.65 -14.54 34.67
CA ALA A 358 -12.58 -15.52 34.49
C ALA A 358 -13.07 -16.79 33.79
N GLY A 359 -12.25 -17.33 32.89
CA GLY A 359 -12.49 -18.58 32.18
C GLY A 359 -11.27 -19.49 32.15
N ASN A 360 -11.41 -20.68 31.58
CA ASN A 360 -10.36 -21.71 31.51
C ASN A 360 -9.07 -21.26 30.81
N HIS A 361 -9.14 -20.29 29.90
CA HIS A 361 -7.99 -19.76 29.16
C HIS A 361 -7.72 -18.26 29.40
N THR A 362 -8.34 -17.65 30.41
CA THR A 362 -8.09 -16.24 30.73
C THR A 362 -6.83 -16.05 31.57
N LYS A 363 -6.05 -15.02 31.26
CA LYS A 363 -4.99 -14.47 32.11
C LYS A 363 -5.61 -13.47 33.09
N ALA A 364 -5.26 -13.58 34.38
CA ALA A 364 -5.86 -12.75 35.43
C ALA A 364 -5.46 -11.27 35.35
N THR A 365 -4.22 -10.97 34.93
CA THR A 365 -3.65 -9.63 34.89
C THR A 365 -2.87 -9.41 33.60
N ASN A 366 -3.05 -8.27 32.95
CA ASN A 366 -2.32 -7.92 31.73
C ASN A 366 -1.02 -7.14 32.06
N PRO A 367 0.16 -7.56 31.54
CA PRO A 367 1.43 -6.90 31.83
C PRO A 367 1.64 -5.56 31.11
N ARG A 368 0.88 -5.28 30.04
CA ARG A 368 0.89 -4.03 29.26
C ARG A 368 -0.15 -3.03 29.76
N HIS A 369 -1.29 -3.53 30.25
CA HIS A 369 -2.43 -2.71 30.67
C HIS A 369 -2.91 -3.10 32.07
N SER A 370 -2.50 -2.35 33.09
CA SER A 370 -2.77 -2.68 34.51
C SER A 370 -4.26 -2.74 34.89
N THR A 371 -5.14 -2.14 34.10
CA THR A 371 -6.60 -2.15 34.32
C THR A 371 -7.31 -3.33 33.65
N VAL A 372 -6.61 -4.08 32.79
CA VAL A 372 -7.17 -5.21 32.05
C VAL A 372 -6.97 -6.50 32.85
N THR A 373 -8.08 -7.20 33.10
CA THR A 373 -8.14 -8.46 33.87
C THR A 373 -8.98 -9.48 33.11
N ASN A 374 -8.81 -10.76 33.45
CA ASN A 374 -9.57 -11.89 32.88
C ASN A 374 -9.66 -11.82 31.35
N TYR A 375 -8.50 -11.79 30.68
CA TYR A 375 -8.42 -11.60 29.22
C TYR A 375 -7.77 -12.79 28.51
N ILE A 376 -8.07 -12.93 27.23
CA ILE A 376 -7.46 -13.89 26.31
C ILE A 376 -6.59 -13.10 25.32
N SER A 377 -5.43 -13.65 24.95
CA SER A 377 -4.48 -13.05 24.00
C SER A 377 -3.57 -14.13 23.39
N GLY A 378 -2.79 -13.78 22.37
CA GLY A 378 -1.91 -14.71 21.65
C GLY A 378 -2.63 -15.53 20.58
N LYS A 379 -2.25 -16.80 20.41
CA LYS A 379 -2.83 -17.67 19.38
C LYS A 379 -3.50 -18.91 19.97
N SER A 380 -4.67 -19.24 19.46
CA SER A 380 -5.38 -20.48 19.80
C SER A 380 -4.62 -21.74 19.36
N SER A 381 -3.81 -21.66 18.31
CA SER A 381 -2.93 -22.74 17.83
C SER A 381 -1.84 -23.11 18.84
N ASP A 382 -1.41 -22.18 19.70
CA ASP A 382 -0.47 -22.48 20.78
C ASP A 382 -1.09 -23.39 21.87
N ILE A 383 -2.43 -23.43 21.95
CA ILE A 383 -3.17 -24.27 22.89
C ILE A 383 -3.40 -25.67 22.31
N THR A 384 -3.82 -25.74 21.04
CA THR A 384 -4.13 -27.03 20.39
C THR A 384 -2.89 -27.76 19.87
N GLY A 385 -1.78 -27.04 19.65
CA GLY A 385 -0.56 -27.56 19.04
C GLY A 385 -0.69 -27.86 17.53
N GLY A 386 -1.69 -27.29 16.86
CA GLY A 386 -2.03 -27.55 15.46
C GLY A 386 -2.08 -26.30 14.56
N SER A 387 -2.43 -26.49 13.29
CA SER A 387 -2.63 -25.40 12.32
C SER A 387 -3.98 -24.71 12.51
N GLU A 388 -4.12 -23.49 11.99
CA GLU A 388 -5.35 -22.72 12.02
C GLU A 388 -6.40 -23.25 11.02
N PRO A 389 -7.71 -23.14 11.31
CA PRO A 389 -8.29 -22.61 12.55
C PRO A 389 -8.16 -23.63 13.69
N ALA A 390 -7.63 -23.16 14.83
CA ALA A 390 -7.43 -23.98 16.02
C ALA A 390 -8.59 -23.75 17.00
N TRP A 391 -9.71 -24.44 16.80
CA TRP A 391 -10.88 -24.32 17.67
C TRP A 391 -10.59 -24.80 19.09
N VAL A 392 -10.93 -23.97 20.06
CA VAL A 392 -10.77 -24.18 21.51
C VAL A 392 -12.12 -23.95 22.18
N GLU A 393 -12.54 -24.87 23.04
CA GLU A 393 -13.70 -24.65 23.90
C GLU A 393 -13.35 -23.71 25.06
N LEU A 394 -14.01 -22.55 25.11
CA LEU A 394 -13.89 -21.62 26.22
C LEU A 394 -15.05 -21.83 27.20
N THR A 395 -14.74 -21.85 28.49
CA THR A 395 -15.74 -22.06 29.56
C THR A 395 -15.65 -20.99 30.65
N PHE A 396 -16.79 -20.44 31.06
CA PHE A 396 -16.91 -19.39 32.07
C PHE A 396 -18.00 -19.72 33.09
N ASP A 397 -17.69 -19.59 34.39
CA ASP A 397 -18.66 -19.82 35.47
C ASP A 397 -19.58 -18.60 35.64
N LEU A 398 -20.88 -18.84 35.49
CA LEU A 398 -21.94 -17.84 35.62
C LEU A 398 -22.79 -18.06 36.88
N SER A 399 -22.45 -19.01 37.76
CA SER A 399 -23.28 -19.42 38.90
C SER A 399 -23.67 -18.26 39.83
N GLN A 400 -22.82 -17.24 39.96
CA GLN A 400 -23.13 -16.03 40.75
C GLN A 400 -24.32 -15.20 40.21
N TYR A 401 -24.69 -15.40 38.93
CA TYR A 401 -25.79 -14.72 38.25
C TYR A 401 -27.06 -15.58 38.17
N SER A 402 -27.12 -16.69 38.93
CA SER A 402 -28.27 -17.60 38.95
C SER A 402 -29.60 -16.88 39.19
N GLY A 403 -30.59 -17.16 38.34
CA GLY A 403 -31.92 -16.55 38.37
C GLY A 403 -32.00 -15.08 37.91
N GLN A 404 -30.92 -14.52 37.36
CA GLN A 404 -30.88 -13.13 36.89
C GLN A 404 -31.03 -13.03 35.37
N THR A 405 -31.52 -11.90 34.89
CA THR A 405 -31.34 -11.47 33.50
C THR A 405 -30.04 -10.67 33.41
N VAL A 406 -29.12 -11.10 32.55
CA VAL A 406 -27.81 -10.48 32.38
C VAL A 406 -27.54 -10.14 30.92
N THR A 407 -26.62 -9.23 30.67
CA THR A 407 -26.03 -9.02 29.34
C THR A 407 -24.72 -9.78 29.26
N LEU A 408 -24.70 -10.85 28.47
CA LEU A 408 -23.46 -11.49 28.06
C LEU A 408 -22.77 -10.61 27.02
N GLY A 409 -21.44 -10.55 27.04
CA GLY A 409 -20.72 -9.81 26.02
C GLY A 409 -19.30 -10.28 25.81
N VAL A 410 -18.78 -10.01 24.62
CA VAL A 410 -17.39 -10.23 24.24
C VAL A 410 -16.83 -8.91 23.74
N LYS A 411 -15.70 -8.49 24.30
CA LYS A 411 -14.99 -7.25 23.93
C LYS A 411 -13.64 -7.60 23.33
N TYR A 412 -13.35 -7.08 22.15
CA TYR A 412 -12.06 -7.20 21.47
C TYR A 412 -11.42 -5.82 21.33
N VAL A 413 -10.16 -5.69 21.76
CA VAL A 413 -9.39 -4.44 21.74
C VAL A 413 -8.04 -4.68 21.10
N THR A 414 -7.61 -3.77 20.24
CA THR A 414 -6.28 -3.78 19.62
C THR A 414 -5.53 -2.47 19.86
N ASP A 415 -4.21 -2.54 19.84
CA ASP A 415 -3.35 -1.36 19.89
C ASP A 415 -3.08 -0.81 18.47
N GLN A 416 -2.03 -0.01 18.29
CA GLN A 416 -1.81 0.76 17.07
C GLN A 416 -1.06 0.01 15.95
N ASN A 417 -0.52 -1.18 16.20
CA ASN A 417 0.26 -1.90 15.19
C ASN A 417 0.44 -3.37 15.56
N THR A 418 0.70 -4.21 14.56
CA THR A 418 0.82 -5.68 14.69
C THR A 418 -0.52 -6.30 15.00
N GLY A 419 -0.85 -7.39 14.31
CA GLY A 419 -2.09 -8.08 14.58
C GLY A 419 -2.07 -9.49 14.02
N GLY A 420 -3.19 -10.16 14.12
CA GLY A 420 -3.48 -11.35 13.36
C GLY A 420 -4.85 -11.23 12.71
N TYR A 421 -5.54 -12.35 12.56
CA TYR A 421 -6.89 -12.31 12.01
C TYR A 421 -7.96 -11.93 13.02
N GLY A 422 -7.66 -11.72 14.30
CA GLY A 422 -8.67 -11.39 15.31
C GLY A 422 -9.20 -12.60 16.08
N PHE A 423 -10.43 -12.48 16.58
CA PHE A 423 -11.12 -13.48 17.40
C PHE A 423 -12.44 -13.90 16.74
N VAL A 424 -12.70 -15.21 16.76
CA VAL A 424 -13.91 -15.82 16.21
C VAL A 424 -14.54 -16.69 17.28
N MET A 425 -15.87 -16.65 17.37
CA MET A 425 -16.64 -17.54 18.25
C MET A 425 -17.88 -18.08 17.55
N ASP A 426 -18.26 -19.28 17.96
CA ASP A 426 -19.41 -20.02 17.45
C ASP A 426 -19.94 -20.97 18.55
N ASN A 427 -21.16 -21.48 18.39
CA ASN A 427 -21.82 -22.44 19.28
C ASN A 427 -21.81 -22.01 20.76
N LEU A 428 -22.31 -20.81 21.05
CA LEU A 428 -22.43 -20.32 22.41
C LEU A 428 -23.57 -21.09 23.12
N VAL A 429 -23.30 -21.60 24.31
CA VAL A 429 -24.26 -22.38 25.10
C VAL A 429 -24.13 -22.00 26.57
N VAL A 430 -25.25 -21.72 27.23
CA VAL A 430 -25.31 -21.70 28.69
C VAL A 430 -25.94 -23.01 29.17
N GLU A 431 -25.17 -23.79 29.92
CA GLU A 431 -25.65 -24.98 30.63
C GLU A 431 -26.04 -24.62 32.06
N ALA A 432 -27.20 -25.10 32.49
CA ALA A 432 -27.73 -25.03 33.85
C ALA A 432 -27.88 -26.45 34.40
N ASP A 433 -27.14 -26.79 35.44
CA ASP A 433 -27.15 -28.12 36.07
C ASP A 433 -27.02 -29.28 35.05
N GLY A 434 -26.15 -29.08 34.05
CA GLY A 434 -25.83 -30.05 32.99
C GLY A 434 -26.83 -30.10 31.83
N SER A 435 -27.84 -29.21 31.79
CA SER A 435 -28.79 -29.10 30.69
C SER A 435 -28.68 -27.75 29.98
N VAL A 436 -28.86 -27.71 28.67
CA VAL A 436 -28.84 -26.46 27.90
C VAL A 436 -30.00 -25.56 28.33
N ALA A 437 -29.70 -24.37 28.81
CA ALA A 437 -30.66 -23.35 29.22
C ALA A 437 -30.82 -22.23 28.18
N TRP A 438 -29.76 -21.96 27.42
CA TRP A 438 -29.74 -20.98 26.35
C TRP A 438 -28.64 -21.34 25.34
N SER A 439 -28.82 -20.97 24.07
CA SER A 439 -27.81 -21.17 23.03
C SER A 439 -27.92 -20.13 21.92
N ASP A 440 -26.80 -19.85 21.27
CA ASP A 440 -26.69 -19.07 20.03
C ASP A 440 -25.55 -19.64 19.19
N ASP A 441 -25.88 -20.25 18.06
CA ASP A 441 -24.97 -20.84 17.08
C ASP A 441 -24.72 -19.90 15.89
N ALA A 442 -25.04 -18.60 16.03
CA ALA A 442 -24.99 -17.59 14.98
C ALA A 442 -25.88 -17.86 13.76
N GLU A 443 -26.68 -18.93 13.70
CA GLU A 443 -27.50 -19.23 12.52
C GLU A 443 -28.70 -18.28 12.38
N THR A 444 -29.13 -17.66 13.47
CA THR A 444 -30.23 -16.68 13.45
C THR A 444 -29.69 -15.24 13.48
N ASP A 445 -30.00 -14.48 12.44
CA ASP A 445 -29.61 -13.07 12.36
C ASP A 445 -30.39 -12.17 13.35
N GLY A 446 -29.75 -11.09 13.79
CA GLY A 446 -30.36 -10.07 14.65
C GLY A 446 -30.53 -10.44 16.13
N LEU A 447 -29.98 -11.56 16.60
CA LEU A 447 -30.05 -11.97 18.00
C LEU A 447 -29.13 -11.16 18.93
N ALA A 448 -27.95 -10.79 18.45
CA ALA A 448 -26.94 -10.05 19.20
C ALA A 448 -26.83 -8.60 18.75
N THR A 449 -26.50 -7.71 19.69
CA THR A 449 -26.09 -6.33 19.39
C THR A 449 -24.58 -6.29 19.20
N MET A 450 -24.14 -5.97 17.99
CA MET A 450 -22.73 -5.93 17.61
C MET A 450 -22.29 -4.50 17.26
N LYS A 451 -21.12 -4.11 17.77
CA LYS A 451 -20.38 -2.91 17.37
C LYS A 451 -18.99 -3.34 16.93
N GLY A 452 -18.75 -3.34 15.61
CA GLY A 452 -17.48 -3.79 15.01
C GLY A 452 -17.34 -5.32 14.87
N PHE A 453 -18.04 -6.12 15.68
CA PHE A 453 -18.26 -7.54 15.36
C PHE A 453 -19.18 -7.70 14.14
N ALA A 454 -19.01 -8.80 13.42
CA ALA A 454 -19.84 -9.19 12.28
C ALA A 454 -20.26 -10.66 12.37
N ARG A 455 -21.42 -10.97 11.80
CA ARG A 455 -21.88 -12.35 11.55
C ARG A 455 -21.44 -12.74 10.15
N ILE A 456 -20.57 -13.72 10.03
CA ILE A 456 -19.89 -14.10 8.79
C ILE A 456 -19.98 -15.60 8.53
N GLY A 457 -19.79 -16.02 7.28
CA GLY A 457 -19.60 -17.43 6.93
C GLY A 457 -18.12 -17.78 6.87
N ASP A 458 -17.70 -18.43 5.79
CA ASP A 458 -16.32 -18.77 5.46
C ASP A 458 -15.57 -17.64 4.71
N ARG A 459 -16.12 -16.43 4.75
CA ARG A 459 -15.52 -15.22 4.18
C ARG A 459 -15.62 -14.08 5.17
N SER A 460 -14.56 -13.30 5.31
CA SER A 460 -14.55 -12.12 6.16
C SER A 460 -14.78 -10.85 5.34
N PRO A 461 -15.40 -9.80 5.91
CA PRO A 461 -15.52 -8.50 5.29
C PRO A 461 -14.17 -8.01 4.77
N GLY A 462 -14.09 -7.77 3.46
CA GLY A 462 -12.89 -7.23 2.83
C GLY A 462 -12.99 -5.74 2.60
N LYS A 463 -12.08 -5.23 1.77
CA LYS A 463 -11.98 -3.83 1.37
C LYS A 463 -12.67 -3.58 0.04
N LYS A 464 -12.73 -2.30 -0.35
CA LYS A 464 -13.40 -1.85 -1.57
C LYS A 464 -12.73 -2.42 -2.81
N ALA A 465 -13.56 -2.69 -3.82
CA ALA A 465 -13.09 -2.82 -5.19
C ALA A 465 -13.90 -1.89 -6.09
N TYR A 466 -13.27 -1.42 -7.16
CA TYR A 466 -13.90 -0.52 -8.11
C TYR A 466 -13.27 -0.66 -9.49
N TYR A 467 -14.04 -0.25 -10.49
CA TYR A 467 -13.48 0.02 -11.80
C TYR A 467 -13.21 1.51 -11.95
N TRP A 468 -12.09 1.83 -12.59
CA TRP A 468 -11.83 3.17 -13.12
C TRP A 468 -11.91 3.16 -14.63
N VAL A 469 -12.64 4.11 -15.18
CA VAL A 469 -12.82 4.28 -16.62
C VAL A 469 -12.21 5.61 -17.02
N GLN A 470 -11.26 5.58 -17.94
CA GLN A 470 -10.56 6.75 -18.49
C GLN A 470 -10.63 6.75 -20.01
N LEU A 471 -10.58 7.93 -20.60
CA LEU A 471 -10.34 8.08 -22.03
C LEU A 471 -8.85 8.40 -22.26
N ARG A 472 -8.11 7.47 -22.86
CA ARG A 472 -6.69 7.64 -23.20
C ARG A 472 -6.56 7.95 -24.68
N ASP A 473 -5.73 8.91 -25.04
CA ASP A 473 -5.47 9.29 -26.43
C ASP A 473 -3.96 9.45 -26.69
N HIS A 474 -3.57 9.70 -27.93
CA HIS A 474 -2.16 9.90 -28.30
C HIS A 474 -1.74 11.38 -28.19
N ALA A 475 -2.26 12.11 -27.20
CA ALA A 475 -1.88 13.50 -26.92
C ALA A 475 -1.09 13.61 -25.61
N GLY A 476 -0.39 14.74 -25.43
CA GLY A 476 0.37 14.99 -24.20
C GLY A 476 1.44 13.92 -23.95
N ASN A 477 1.52 13.47 -22.70
CA ASN A 477 2.51 12.47 -22.28
C ASN A 477 2.22 11.09 -22.90
N ASP A 478 0.99 10.79 -23.30
CA ASP A 478 0.63 9.55 -23.98
C ASP A 478 0.96 9.49 -25.47
N ALA A 479 1.53 10.55 -26.05
CA ALA A 479 1.90 10.57 -27.47
C ALA A 479 2.83 9.42 -27.86
N GLY A 480 3.73 9.00 -26.96
CA GLY A 480 4.68 7.91 -27.19
C GLY A 480 4.03 6.52 -27.35
N LEU A 481 2.83 6.31 -26.80
CA LEU A 481 2.10 5.04 -26.86
C LEU A 481 1.78 4.60 -28.29
N LYS A 482 1.57 5.57 -29.20
CA LYS A 482 1.35 5.32 -30.62
C LYS A 482 2.49 4.51 -31.25
N GLY A 483 3.73 4.86 -30.93
CA GLY A 483 4.93 4.17 -31.44
C GLY A 483 5.09 2.75 -30.89
N ARG A 484 4.40 2.43 -29.78
CA ARG A 484 4.43 1.13 -29.12
C ARG A 484 3.20 0.26 -29.43
N GLY A 485 2.30 0.74 -30.29
CA GLY A 485 1.13 -0.03 -30.75
C GLY A 485 -0.09 0.02 -29.83
N TYR A 486 -0.02 0.75 -28.72
CA TYR A 486 -1.11 0.93 -27.76
C TYR A 486 -2.25 1.77 -28.36
N LYS A 487 -3.50 1.32 -28.24
CA LYS A 487 -4.66 1.92 -28.92
C LYS A 487 -5.32 2.99 -28.05
N GLN A 488 -5.55 4.18 -28.60
CA GLN A 488 -6.40 5.18 -27.96
C GLN A 488 -7.85 4.69 -27.81
N GLY A 489 -8.53 5.15 -26.76
CA GLY A 489 -9.92 4.81 -26.49
C GLY A 489 -10.24 4.77 -25.00
N VAL A 490 -11.39 4.19 -24.68
CA VAL A 490 -11.81 3.96 -23.30
C VAL A 490 -10.98 2.82 -22.73
N LEU A 491 -10.30 3.10 -21.62
CA LEU A 491 -9.52 2.15 -20.85
C LEU A 491 -10.23 1.87 -19.53
N VAL A 492 -10.39 0.59 -19.20
CA VAL A 492 -11.00 0.14 -17.94
C VAL A 492 -9.92 -0.46 -17.07
N TRP A 493 -9.83 0.02 -15.83
CA TRP A 493 -8.92 -0.44 -14.81
C TRP A 493 -9.72 -1.10 -13.69
N TYR A 494 -9.27 -2.22 -13.17
CA TYR A 494 -9.77 -2.85 -11.97
C TYR A 494 -8.82 -2.58 -10.80
N ARG A 495 -9.38 -2.14 -9.67
CA ARG A 495 -8.66 -1.91 -8.41
C ARG A 495 -9.34 -2.72 -7.31
N ASN A 496 -8.57 -3.53 -6.59
CA ASN A 496 -9.03 -4.28 -5.42
C ASN A 496 -8.17 -3.96 -4.19
N GLU A 497 -8.70 -3.21 -3.24
CA GLU A 497 -7.94 -2.76 -2.05
C GLU A 497 -7.55 -3.90 -1.11
N ASN A 498 -8.09 -5.11 -1.29
CA ASN A 498 -7.63 -6.31 -0.58
C ASN A 498 -6.26 -6.79 -1.06
N VAL A 499 -5.82 -6.39 -2.26
CA VAL A 499 -4.52 -6.74 -2.83
C VAL A 499 -3.60 -5.51 -2.77
N THR A 500 -2.41 -5.71 -2.23
CA THR A 500 -1.44 -4.64 -1.91
C THR A 500 -0.37 -4.42 -2.95
N ASP A 501 -0.18 -5.38 -3.85
CA ASP A 501 0.87 -5.37 -4.86
C ASP A 501 0.40 -6.06 -6.16
N ASN A 502 1.22 -5.95 -7.20
CA ASN A 502 0.98 -6.57 -8.50
C ASN A 502 1.94 -7.73 -8.76
N LYS A 503 2.34 -8.47 -7.71
CA LYS A 503 3.19 -9.66 -7.81
C LYS A 503 2.42 -10.85 -8.37
N VAL A 504 1.91 -10.70 -9.58
CA VAL A 504 1.06 -11.68 -10.27
C VAL A 504 1.77 -13.01 -10.54
N SER A 505 3.10 -13.04 -10.45
CA SER A 505 3.90 -14.26 -10.38
C SER A 505 3.60 -15.12 -9.14
N ASP A 506 3.29 -14.50 -8.01
CA ASP A 506 2.90 -15.18 -6.77
C ASP A 506 1.39 -15.47 -6.72
N HIS A 507 0.57 -14.53 -7.20
CA HIS A 507 -0.90 -14.60 -7.15
C HIS A 507 -1.56 -14.30 -8.52
N PRO A 508 -1.48 -15.20 -9.51
CA PRO A 508 -2.02 -14.97 -10.85
C PRO A 508 -3.50 -14.59 -10.85
N GLY A 509 -3.81 -13.43 -11.43
CA GLY A 509 -5.19 -12.92 -11.57
C GLY A 509 -5.68 -12.07 -10.39
N GLU A 510 -4.91 -11.98 -9.30
CA GLU A 510 -5.12 -10.99 -8.24
C GLU A 510 -4.25 -9.77 -8.53
N VAL A 511 -4.85 -8.58 -8.50
CA VAL A 511 -4.12 -7.35 -8.83
C VAL A 511 -4.44 -6.27 -7.81
N PHE A 512 -3.39 -5.59 -7.35
CA PHE A 512 -3.52 -4.26 -6.75
C PHE A 512 -4.20 -3.33 -7.75
N LEU A 513 -3.72 -3.27 -8.99
CA LEU A 513 -4.30 -2.46 -10.06
C LEU A 513 -4.02 -3.13 -11.41
N GLY A 514 -5.01 -3.24 -12.29
CA GLY A 514 -4.80 -3.83 -13.61
C GLY A 514 -5.75 -3.28 -14.66
N VAL A 515 -5.28 -3.20 -15.90
CA VAL A 515 -6.12 -2.94 -17.07
C VAL A 515 -6.93 -4.20 -17.40
N VAL A 516 -8.21 -4.00 -17.72
CA VAL A 516 -9.07 -5.05 -18.27
C VAL A 516 -8.88 -5.08 -19.79
N ASP A 517 -8.32 -6.16 -20.31
CA ASP A 517 -8.19 -6.33 -21.76
C ASP A 517 -9.56 -6.58 -22.40
N ALA A 518 -9.87 -5.80 -23.44
CA ALA A 518 -11.09 -5.96 -24.22
C ALA A 518 -11.03 -7.20 -25.13
N ASP A 519 -9.82 -7.64 -25.51
CA ASP A 519 -9.59 -8.88 -26.24
C ASP A 519 -8.84 -9.89 -25.35
N GLN A 520 -9.59 -10.78 -24.72
CA GLN A 520 -9.01 -11.82 -23.85
C GLN A 520 -8.43 -13.00 -24.65
N THR A 521 -8.32 -12.90 -25.98
CA THR A 521 -7.73 -13.92 -26.82
C THR A 521 -6.19 -13.82 -26.78
N PRO A 522 -5.47 -14.85 -26.34
CA PRO A 522 -4.01 -14.80 -26.31
C PRO A 522 -3.40 -14.60 -27.70
N ILE A 523 -2.47 -13.66 -27.82
CA ILE A 523 -1.66 -13.49 -29.04
C ILE A 523 -0.58 -14.58 -29.02
N THR A 524 -0.57 -15.43 -30.04
CA THR A 524 0.41 -16.52 -30.16
C THR A 524 1.45 -16.20 -31.23
N SER A 525 2.73 -16.41 -30.93
CA SER A 525 3.82 -16.29 -31.90
C SER A 525 4.50 -17.66 -32.13
N GLY A 526 5.16 -17.83 -33.29
CA GLY A 526 5.75 -19.11 -33.71
C GLY A 526 6.91 -19.63 -32.84
N SER A 527 7.36 -18.86 -31.84
CA SER A 527 8.40 -19.22 -30.88
C SER A 527 7.90 -19.46 -29.44
N GLY A 528 6.58 -19.37 -29.19
CA GLY A 528 5.99 -19.39 -27.85
C GLY A 528 5.16 -18.15 -27.54
N TYR A 529 4.67 -18.04 -26.30
CA TYR A 529 3.90 -16.88 -25.81
C TYR A 529 4.72 -15.60 -26.01
N ALA A 530 4.07 -14.56 -26.52
CA ALA A 530 4.65 -13.25 -26.82
C ALA A 530 4.18 -12.21 -25.81
#